data_AF-A0A250KNN7-F1
#
_entry.id   AF-A0A250KNN7-F1
#
_cell.length_a   1.000
_cell.length_b   1.000
_cell.length_c   1.000
_cell.angle_alpha   90.00
_cell.angle_beta   90.00
_cell.angle_gamma   90.00
#
_symmetry.space_group_name_H-M   'P 1'
#
loop_
_entity.id
_entity.type
_entity.pdbx_description
1 polymer ?
#
loop_
_entity_poly.entity_id
_entity_poly.type
_entity_poly.pdbx_seq_one_letter_code
_entity_poly.pdbx_strand_id
1 'polypeptide(L)'
;MAKKHFGKLPPRYLFALNPYTDTRCSRCPKCDRPTYKRKFPLLMTLVDHGLFILGKTCRYCPKCEFIIAHKDELENVLVSLFPDRTPEQIGKDYFVIGTIDTRTWRKGMEDPSYMRDLNQIKEHAADIKRYMVVKYDPGGWRFTGEKKA
;
A
#
# COMPACT_ATOMS: atom_id res chain seq x y z
N MET A 1 14.75 -22.75 4.90
CA MET A 1 14.83 -22.24 3.52
C MET A 1 14.77 -20.71 3.58
N ALA A 2 15.79 -20.01 3.09
CA ALA A 2 15.76 -18.54 3.08
C ALA A 2 14.54 -18.08 2.27
N LYS A 3 13.66 -17.26 2.87
CA LYS A 3 12.57 -16.64 2.11
C LYS A 3 13.22 -15.83 0.98
N LYS A 4 12.90 -16.17 -0.27
CA LYS A 4 13.30 -15.36 -1.42
C LYS A 4 12.60 -14.00 -1.29
N HIS A 5 13.38 -12.98 -0.97
CA HIS A 5 12.94 -11.59 -0.94
C HIS A 5 13.42 -10.89 -2.22
N PHE A 6 12.62 -9.98 -2.76
CA PHE A 6 12.96 -9.23 -3.97
C PHE A 6 14.05 -8.20 -3.66
N GLY A 7 13.81 -7.39 -2.64
CA GLY A 7 14.71 -6.34 -2.19
C GLY A 7 15.83 -6.85 -1.28
N LYS A 8 16.93 -6.08 -1.23
CA LYS A 8 18.07 -6.32 -0.35
C LYS A 8 17.91 -5.68 1.03
N LEU A 9 17.01 -4.72 1.18
CA LEU A 9 16.68 -4.18 2.50
C LEU A 9 15.81 -5.19 3.28
N PRO A 10 15.91 -5.20 4.62
CA PRO A 10 15.05 -6.06 5.44
C PRO A 10 13.56 -5.83 5.15
N PRO A 11 12.75 -6.90 5.00
CA PRO A 11 11.31 -6.76 4.80
C PRO A 11 10.65 -5.90 5.88
N ARG A 12 9.83 -4.95 5.46
CA ARG A 12 9.25 -3.94 6.33
C ARG A 12 7.77 -3.77 6.06
N TYR A 13 7.09 -3.23 7.06
CA TYR A 13 5.68 -2.87 7.04
C TYR A 13 4.68 -4.04 6.95
N LEU A 14 3.62 -3.91 7.73
CA LEU A 14 2.36 -4.58 7.39
C LEU A 14 1.72 -3.78 6.24
N PHE A 15 1.06 -4.46 5.31
CA PHE A 15 0.39 -3.80 4.19
C PHE A 15 -1.03 -4.31 4.00
N ALA A 16 -1.96 -3.42 3.69
CA ALA A 16 -3.32 -3.77 3.28
C ALA A 16 -3.84 -2.82 2.22
N LEU A 17 -4.69 -3.36 1.35
CA LEU A 17 -5.59 -2.58 0.53
C LEU A 17 -6.91 -2.43 1.29
N ASN A 18 -7.37 -1.19 1.46
CA ASN A 18 -8.68 -0.89 1.99
C ASN A 18 -9.71 -0.97 0.86
N PRO A 19 -10.62 -1.96 0.86
CA PRO A 19 -11.58 -2.14 -0.23
C PRO A 19 -12.80 -1.20 -0.12
N TYR A 20 -12.98 -0.52 1.02
CA TYR A 20 -14.16 0.30 1.31
C TYR A 20 -13.97 1.72 0.79
N THR A 21 -14.66 2.09 -0.28
CA THR A 21 -14.59 3.40 -0.97
C THR A 21 -14.81 4.59 -0.03
N ASP A 22 -15.77 4.47 0.89
CA ASP A 22 -16.22 5.59 1.73
C ASP A 22 -15.63 5.56 3.14
N THR A 23 -14.94 4.48 3.50
CA THR A 23 -14.41 4.31 4.86
C THR A 23 -12.91 4.55 4.88
N ARG A 24 -12.48 5.63 5.51
CA ARG A 24 -11.05 5.85 5.77
C ARG A 24 -10.65 5.16 7.06
N CYS A 25 -9.55 4.39 7.05
CA CYS A 25 -8.95 3.83 8.26
C CYS A 25 -8.32 4.95 9.10
N SER A 26 -9.13 5.74 9.81
CA SER A 26 -8.68 6.81 10.71
C SER A 26 -7.96 6.24 11.94
N ARG A 27 -8.35 5.03 12.35
CA ARG A 27 -7.74 4.20 13.39
C ARG A 27 -7.14 2.94 12.78
N CYS A 28 -6.13 2.38 13.44
CA CYS A 28 -5.39 1.22 12.98
C CYS A 28 -6.20 -0.07 13.24
N PRO A 29 -6.53 -0.88 12.22
CA PRO A 29 -7.30 -2.12 12.41
C PRO A 29 -6.61 -3.16 13.32
N LYS A 30 -5.31 -3.02 13.56
CA LYS A 30 -4.52 -3.95 14.40
C LYS A 30 -4.39 -3.52 15.86
N CYS A 31 -4.31 -2.22 16.15
CA CYS A 31 -4.02 -1.74 17.50
C CYS A 31 -4.86 -0.54 17.93
N ASP A 32 -5.82 -0.17 17.10
CA ASP A 32 -6.82 0.90 17.31
C ASP A 32 -6.25 2.32 17.52
N ARG A 33 -4.93 2.50 17.49
CA ARG A 33 -4.32 3.84 17.56
C ARG A 33 -4.61 4.67 16.31
N PRO A 34 -4.57 6.01 16.42
CA PRO A 34 -4.67 6.89 15.27
C PRO A 34 -3.65 6.52 14.18
N THR A 35 -4.10 6.58 12.94
CA THR A 35 -3.22 6.52 11.78
C THR A 35 -3.02 7.93 11.23
N TYR A 36 -2.04 8.10 10.36
CA TYR A 36 -1.69 9.39 9.76
C TYR A 36 -1.60 9.25 8.25
N LYS A 37 -1.88 10.33 7.52
CA LYS A 37 -1.62 10.36 6.07
C LYS A 37 -0.11 10.46 5.87
N ARG A 38 0.47 9.56 5.09
CA ARG A 38 1.89 9.58 4.73
C ARG A 38 2.08 9.05 3.31
N LYS A 39 2.94 9.73 2.53
CA LYS A 39 3.31 9.29 1.19
C LYS A 39 4.35 8.16 1.28
N PHE A 40 4.11 7.07 0.57
CA PHE A 40 5.03 5.95 0.44
C PHE A 40 5.30 5.69 -1.04
N PRO A 41 6.57 5.48 -1.43
CA PRO A 41 6.91 4.97 -2.75
C PRO A 41 6.68 3.46 -2.77
N LEU A 42 5.52 3.05 -3.24
CA LEU A 42 5.13 1.65 -3.38
C LEU A 42 5.84 1.07 -4.60
N LEU A 43 6.63 0.02 -4.40
CA LEU A 43 7.14 -0.80 -5.49
C LEU A 43 6.05 -1.79 -5.88
N MET A 44 5.65 -1.75 -7.14
CA MET A 44 4.53 -2.51 -7.66
C MET A 44 4.93 -3.21 -8.95
N THR A 45 4.22 -4.29 -9.27
CA THR A 45 4.24 -4.89 -10.59
C THR A 45 2.83 -4.93 -11.16
N LEU A 46 2.72 -4.77 -12.47
CA LEU A 46 1.52 -5.03 -13.26
C LEU A 46 1.91 -6.14 -14.25
N VAL A 47 1.16 -7.23 -14.29
CA VAL A 47 1.53 -8.50 -14.96
C VAL A 47 2.13 -8.27 -16.36
N ASP A 48 1.56 -7.36 -17.14
CA ASP A 48 1.97 -7.11 -18.54
C ASP A 48 2.85 -5.87 -18.75
N HIS A 49 3.16 -5.10 -17.69
CA HIS A 49 3.94 -3.85 -17.79
C HIS A 49 5.21 -3.85 -16.94
N GLY A 50 5.44 -4.93 -16.17
CA GLY A 50 6.63 -5.07 -15.36
C GLY A 50 6.57 -4.28 -14.05
N LEU A 51 7.73 -3.82 -13.58
CA LEU A 51 7.90 -3.15 -12.30
C LEU A 51 7.82 -1.63 -12.43
N PHE A 52 7.16 -0.98 -11.48
CA PHE A 52 7.11 0.48 -11.39
C PHE A 52 7.01 0.93 -9.93
N ILE A 53 7.30 2.21 -9.70
CA ILE A 53 7.30 2.81 -8.37
C ILE A 53 6.28 3.93 -8.33
N LEU A 54 5.29 3.81 -7.44
CA LEU A 54 4.21 4.78 -7.30
C LEU A 54 4.24 5.45 -5.92
N GLY A 55 4.43 6.77 -5.91
CA GLY A 55 4.32 7.57 -4.70
C GLY A 55 2.88 7.78 -4.26
N LYS A 56 2.32 6.86 -3.45
CA LYS A 56 0.93 6.92 -2.98
C LYS A 56 0.82 7.42 -1.54
N THR A 57 -0.09 8.37 -1.31
CA THR A 57 -0.51 8.75 0.05
C THR A 57 -1.41 7.66 0.63
N CYS A 58 -0.99 7.11 1.76
CA CYS A 58 -1.64 6.01 2.47
C CYS A 58 -1.95 6.41 3.93
N ARG A 59 -2.81 5.64 4.61
CA ARG A 59 -2.91 5.69 6.08
C ARG A 59 -1.79 4.86 6.69
N TYR A 60 -1.16 5.38 7.73
CA TYR A 60 -0.01 4.76 8.36
C TYR A 60 -0.15 4.70 9.88
N CYS A 61 0.08 3.53 10.47
CA CYS A 61 0.20 3.37 11.92
C CYS A 61 1.68 3.25 12.31
N PRO A 62 2.26 4.22 13.03
CA PRO A 62 3.65 4.15 13.49
C PRO A 62 3.90 2.99 14.46
N LYS A 63 2.96 2.70 15.36
CA LYS A 63 3.10 1.61 16.36
C LYS A 63 3.26 0.23 15.71
N CYS A 64 2.47 -0.02 14.66
CA CYS A 64 2.44 -1.32 14.00
C CYS A 64 3.29 -1.38 12.75
N GLU A 65 3.88 -0.26 12.33
CA GLU A 65 4.44 -0.07 10.99
C GLU A 65 3.47 -0.58 9.91
N PHE A 66 2.21 -0.14 9.97
CA PHE A 66 1.15 -0.65 9.09
C PHE A 66 0.75 0.40 8.06
N ILE A 67 1.02 0.11 6.78
CA ILE A 67 0.57 0.87 5.62
C ILE A 67 -0.78 0.34 5.16
N ILE A 68 -1.75 1.23 5.00
CA ILE A 68 -3.08 0.93 4.50
C ILE A 68 -3.34 1.86 3.32
N ALA A 69 -3.23 1.31 2.11
CA ALA A 69 -3.50 2.01 0.87
C ALA A 69 -4.98 1.90 0.54
N HIS A 70 -5.57 2.97 0.02
CA HIS A 70 -6.97 2.97 -0.41
C HIS A 70 -7.07 2.37 -1.81
N LYS A 71 -7.88 1.31 -1.97
CA LYS A 71 -7.88 0.48 -3.19
C LYS A 71 -8.35 1.26 -4.41
N ASP A 72 -9.53 1.87 -4.36
CA ASP A 72 -10.07 2.71 -5.44
C ASP A 72 -9.13 3.87 -5.81
N GLU A 73 -8.56 4.60 -4.84
CA GLU A 73 -7.64 5.70 -5.12
C GLU A 73 -6.34 5.21 -5.76
N LEU A 74 -5.91 3.97 -5.44
CA LEU A 74 -4.73 3.36 -6.05
C LEU A 74 -5.06 2.94 -7.49
N GLU A 75 -6.17 2.24 -7.68
CA GLU A 75 -6.61 1.73 -8.98
C GLU A 75 -6.95 2.84 -9.95
N ASN A 76 -7.59 3.94 -9.50
CA ASN A 76 -7.84 5.12 -10.32
C ASN A 76 -6.54 5.73 -10.85
N VAL A 77 -5.47 5.74 -10.03
CA VAL A 77 -4.16 6.21 -10.49
C VAL A 77 -3.56 5.25 -11.50
N LEU A 78 -3.72 3.93 -11.31
CA LEU A 78 -3.24 2.94 -12.27
C LEU A 78 -3.98 3.05 -13.61
N VAL A 79 -5.29 3.27 -13.61
CA VAL A 79 -6.08 3.46 -14.85
C VAL A 79 -5.56 4.67 -15.63
N SER A 80 -5.27 5.77 -14.94
CA SER A 80 -4.70 6.96 -15.58
C SER A 80 -3.27 6.75 -16.13
N LEU A 81 -2.49 5.86 -15.52
CA LEU A 81 -1.12 5.56 -15.96
C LEU A 81 -1.08 4.52 -17.10
N PHE A 82 -2.09 3.66 -17.19
CA PHE A 82 -2.18 2.58 -18.16
C PHE A 82 -3.53 2.64 -18.90
N PRO A 83 -3.73 3.61 -19.80
CA PRO A 83 -5.02 3.86 -20.46
C PRO A 83 -5.49 2.70 -21.33
N ASP A 84 -4.58 1.84 -21.77
CA ASP A 84 -4.88 0.63 -22.56
C ASP A 84 -5.51 -0.49 -21.70
N ARG A 85 -5.72 -0.26 -20.40
CA ARG A 85 -6.33 -1.22 -19.46
C ARG A 85 -7.68 -0.72 -18.96
N THR A 86 -8.61 -1.66 -18.88
CA THR A 86 -9.88 -1.44 -18.18
C THR A 86 -9.68 -1.45 -16.66
N PRO A 87 -10.51 -0.72 -15.89
CA PRO A 87 -10.49 -0.79 -14.43
C PRO A 87 -10.58 -2.21 -13.88
N GLU A 88 -11.36 -3.09 -14.54
CA GLU A 88 -11.54 -4.49 -14.17
C GLU A 88 -10.27 -5.33 -14.32
N GLN A 89 -9.47 -5.05 -15.35
CA GLN A 89 -8.17 -5.71 -15.55
C GLN A 89 -7.16 -5.25 -14.50
N ILE A 90 -7.10 -3.94 -14.25
CA ILE A 90 -6.22 -3.39 -13.21
C ILE A 90 -6.56 -4.02 -11.85
N GLY A 91 -7.83 -4.11 -11.47
CA GLY A 91 -8.22 -4.72 -10.19
C GLY A 91 -7.78 -6.16 -9.96
N LYS A 92 -7.26 -6.87 -10.98
CA LYS A 92 -6.78 -8.25 -10.93
C LYS A 92 -5.26 -8.38 -11.10
N ASP A 93 -4.64 -7.47 -11.84
CA ASP A 93 -3.32 -7.71 -12.43
C ASP A 93 -2.16 -6.94 -11.78
N TYR A 94 -2.37 -6.21 -10.67
CA TYR A 94 -1.27 -5.58 -9.94
C TYR A 94 -0.94 -6.27 -8.61
N PHE A 95 0.33 -6.18 -8.24
CA PHE A 95 0.81 -6.62 -6.94
C PHE A 95 1.76 -5.56 -6.38
N VAL A 96 1.48 -5.06 -5.18
CA VAL A 96 2.45 -4.27 -4.41
C VAL A 96 3.48 -5.25 -3.90
N ILE A 97 4.78 -5.07 -4.16
CA ILE A 97 5.86 -5.96 -3.68
C ILE A 97 6.43 -5.45 -2.36
N GLY A 98 6.56 -4.12 -2.26
CA GLY A 98 7.32 -3.50 -1.19
C GLY A 98 7.29 -1.99 -1.24
N THR A 99 8.26 -1.38 -0.57
CA THR A 99 8.50 0.05 -0.59
C THR A 99 9.94 0.33 -0.96
N ILE A 100 10.18 1.42 -1.68
CA ILE A 100 11.52 1.96 -1.90
C ILE A 100 11.87 2.93 -0.76
N ASP A 101 13.15 3.09 -0.44
CA ASP A 101 13.52 4.14 0.50
C ASP A 101 13.18 5.53 -0.05
N THR A 102 12.73 6.42 0.84
CA THR A 102 12.18 7.73 0.42
C THR A 102 13.25 8.65 -0.18
N ARG A 103 14.54 8.48 0.19
CA ARG A 103 15.62 9.33 -0.34
C ARG A 103 15.91 8.96 -1.78
N THR A 104 16.06 7.68 -2.06
CA THR A 104 16.32 7.14 -3.39
C THR A 104 15.14 7.38 -4.32
N TRP A 105 13.90 7.25 -3.82
CA TRP A 105 12.72 7.63 -4.62
C TRP A 105 12.71 9.11 -5.01
N ARG A 106 13.07 10.03 -4.10
CA ARG A 106 13.19 11.47 -4.43
C ARG A 106 14.26 11.71 -5.50
N LYS A 107 15.42 11.07 -5.37
CA LYS A 107 16.46 11.14 -6.41
C LYS A 107 15.96 10.65 -7.77
N GLY A 108 15.19 9.56 -7.79
CA GLY A 108 14.57 9.05 -9.04
C GLY A 108 13.52 9.98 -9.65
N MET A 109 12.89 10.84 -8.84
CA MET A 109 11.98 11.89 -9.33
C MET A 109 12.74 13.09 -9.92
N GLU A 110 13.95 13.37 -9.42
CA GLU A 110 14.83 14.44 -9.92
C GLU A 110 15.58 13.98 -11.19
N ASP A 111 16.02 12.73 -11.20
CA ASP A 111 16.72 12.08 -12.31
C ASP A 111 16.08 10.72 -12.63
N PRO A 112 15.22 10.65 -13.67
CA PRO A 112 14.56 9.41 -14.09
C PRO A 112 15.52 8.29 -14.49
N SER A 113 16.80 8.56 -14.74
CA SER A 113 17.79 7.51 -15.05
C SER A 113 18.23 6.73 -13.80
N TYR A 114 18.09 7.33 -12.61
CA TYR A 114 18.54 6.79 -11.32
C TYR A 114 17.74 5.57 -10.82
N MET A 115 16.63 5.22 -11.47
CA MET A 115 15.82 4.04 -11.10
C MET A 115 15.44 3.20 -12.32
N ARG A 116 16.30 3.15 -13.33
CA ARG A 116 16.08 2.29 -14.52
C ARG A 116 16.64 0.88 -14.35
N ASP A 117 17.70 0.72 -13.55
CA ASP A 117 18.32 -0.59 -13.34
C ASP A 117 17.61 -1.39 -12.24
N LEU A 118 17.27 -2.63 -12.56
CA LEU A 118 16.64 -3.56 -11.65
C LEU A 118 17.50 -3.85 -10.42
N ASN A 119 18.82 -3.94 -10.57
CA ASN A 119 19.70 -4.20 -9.42
C ASN A 119 19.68 -3.01 -8.45
N GLN A 120 19.74 -1.78 -8.99
CA GLN A 120 19.60 -0.58 -8.20
C GLN A 120 18.25 -0.51 -7.46
N ILE A 121 17.14 -0.85 -8.13
CA ILE A 121 15.83 -0.93 -7.46
C ILE A 121 15.89 -1.92 -6.29
N LYS A 122 16.49 -3.10 -6.47
CA LYS A 122 16.61 -4.12 -5.43
C LYS A 122 17.44 -3.66 -4.23
N GLU A 123 18.54 -2.92 -4.44
CA GLU A 123 19.36 -2.37 -3.34
C GLU A 123 18.54 -1.50 -2.38
N HIS A 124 17.55 -0.79 -2.93
CA HIS A 124 16.76 0.22 -2.22
C HIS A 124 15.34 -0.24 -1.89
N ALA A 125 14.99 -1.48 -2.22
CA ALA A 125 13.68 -2.06 -1.97
C ALA A 125 13.64 -2.82 -0.64
N ALA A 126 12.59 -2.57 0.13
CA ALA A 126 12.16 -3.37 1.27
C ALA A 126 10.84 -4.04 0.94
N ASP A 127 10.83 -5.38 0.89
CA ASP A 127 9.62 -6.17 0.66
C ASP A 127 8.57 -5.91 1.75
N ILE A 128 7.29 -6.08 1.41
CA ILE A 128 6.23 -6.10 2.42
C ILE A 128 6.46 -7.27 3.38
N LYS A 129 6.54 -6.97 4.68
CA LYS A 129 6.73 -7.98 5.72
C LYS A 129 5.55 -8.94 5.80
N ARG A 130 4.32 -8.43 5.70
CA ARG A 130 3.09 -9.24 5.72
C ARG A 130 1.89 -8.50 5.11
N TYR A 131 1.12 -9.19 4.27
CA TYR A 131 -0.18 -8.72 3.79
C TYR A 131 -1.25 -9.00 4.84
N MET A 132 -2.10 -8.00 5.05
CA MET A 132 -3.20 -8.02 5.99
C MET A 132 -4.50 -7.79 5.21
N VAL A 133 -5.57 -8.45 5.63
CA VAL A 133 -6.92 -8.19 5.14
C VAL A 133 -7.61 -7.26 6.12
N VAL A 134 -8.10 -6.12 5.64
CA VAL A 134 -8.88 -5.19 6.46
C VAL A 134 -10.35 -5.50 6.26
N LYS A 135 -11.05 -5.72 7.37
CA LYS A 135 -12.51 -5.80 7.41
C LYS A 135 -13.03 -4.59 8.19
N TYR A 136 -14.06 -3.96 7.66
CA TYR A 136 -14.76 -2.88 8.33
C TYR A 136 -16.10 -3.43 8.83
N ASP A 137 -16.28 -3.37 10.14
CA ASP A 137 -17.59 -3.54 10.78
C ASP A 137 -18.02 -2.14 11.26
N PRO A 138 -19.07 -1.54 10.67
CA PRO A 138 -19.59 -0.25 11.13
C PRO A 138 -20.17 -0.40 12.55
N GLY A 139 -19.32 -0.18 13.55
CA GLY A 139 -19.73 -0.04 14.94
C GLY A 139 -20.26 1.36 15.21
N GLY A 140 -21.57 1.57 15.00
CA GLY A 140 -22.31 2.70 15.57
C GLY A 140 -22.68 2.45 17.04
N TRP A 141 -23.51 3.33 17.61
CA TRP A 141 -24.16 3.06 18.90
C TRP A 141 -25.09 1.85 18.76
N ARG A 142 -24.81 0.77 19.49
CA ARG A 142 -25.70 -0.41 19.54
C ARG A 142 -26.56 -0.33 20.80
N PHE A 143 -27.83 0.03 20.63
CA PHE A 143 -28.86 -0.11 21.66
C PHE A 143 -29.12 -1.61 21.87
N THR A 144 -28.92 -2.12 23.08
CA THR A 144 -29.20 -3.53 23.44
C THR A 144 -30.49 -3.69 24.24
N GLY A 145 -31.31 -2.63 24.31
CA GLY A 145 -32.62 -2.61 24.97
C GLY A 145 -32.73 -1.55 26.07
N GLU A 146 -33.97 -1.20 26.40
CA GLU A 146 -34.35 -0.39 27.55
C GLU A 146 -34.57 -1.29 28.78
N LYS A 147 -34.14 -0.85 29.97
CA LYS A 147 -34.74 -1.37 31.20
C LYS A 147 -36.15 -0.78 31.31
N LYS A 148 -37.17 -1.63 31.49
CA LYS A 148 -38.53 -1.17 31.79
C LYS A 148 -38.56 -0.45 33.14
N ALA A 149 -38.95 0.83 33.07
CA ALA A 149 -39.33 1.82 34.09
C ALA A 149 -38.49 1.87 35.38
#